data_AF-A0A8S3GMH5-F1
#
_entry.id   AF-A0A8S3GMH5-F1
#
_cell.length_a   1.000
_cell.length_b   1.000
_cell.length_c   1.000
_cell.angle_alpha   90.00
_cell.angle_beta   90.00
_cell.angle_gamma   90.00
#
_symmetry.space_group_name_H-M   'P 1'
#
loop_
_entity.id
_entity.type
_entity.pdbx_description
1 polymer ?
#
loop_
_entity_poly.entity_id
_entity_poly.type
_entity_poly.pdbx_seq_one_letter_code
_entity_poly.pdbx_strand_id
1 'polypeptide(L)'
;MKYGTEYVNILNLQPRFRFGAPTKEWYYGFIKRWSHRLKTMKSIRLEKLRAGVTNEVVNEWFLKLHSVLKKLNLLDKPSNIFNVDESGVGGDPGRKVVL
;
A
#
# COMPACT_ATOMS: atom_id res chain seq x y z
N MET A 1 -5.61 13.15 -17.39
CA MET A 1 -5.12 14.20 -16.46
C MET A 1 -6.22 15.22 -16.13
N LYS A 2 -7.45 14.80 -15.81
CA LYS A 2 -8.52 15.75 -15.44
C LYS A 2 -8.19 16.52 -14.14
N TYR A 3 -7.56 15.83 -13.18
CA TYR A 3 -7.24 16.38 -11.86
C TYR A 3 -6.11 17.41 -11.84
N GLY A 4 -5.22 17.41 -12.85
CA GLY A 4 -4.08 18.34 -12.87
C GLY A 4 -4.51 19.79 -13.09
N THR A 5 -5.44 19.99 -14.02
CA THR A 5 -5.98 21.31 -14.37
C THR A 5 -6.89 21.86 -13.26
N GLU A 6 -7.70 20.98 -12.66
CA GLU A 6 -8.56 21.32 -11.52
C GLU A 6 -7.74 21.82 -10.31
N TYR A 7 -6.63 21.15 -9.99
CA TYR A 7 -5.74 21.54 -8.90
C TYR A 7 -5.07 22.91 -9.11
N VAL A 8 -4.64 23.22 -10.34
CA VAL A 8 -4.06 24.53 -10.69
C VAL A 8 -5.11 25.65 -10.54
N ASN A 9 -6.35 25.38 -10.93
CA ASN A 9 -7.45 26.34 -10.81
C ASN A 9 -7.86 26.58 -9.36
N ILE A 10 -8.01 25.54 -8.54
CA ILE A 10 -8.35 25.67 -7.11
C ILE A 10 -7.30 26.51 -6.36
N LEU A 11 -6.03 26.35 -6.73
CA LEU A 11 -4.92 27.04 -6.06
C LEU A 11 -4.52 28.37 -6.72
N ASN A 12 -5.25 28.85 -7.73
CA ASN A 12 -4.93 30.07 -8.50
C ASN A 12 -3.46 30.13 -8.97
N LEU A 13 -2.91 28.97 -9.36
CA LEU A 13 -1.54 28.89 -9.81
C LEU A 13 -1.44 29.27 -11.29
N GLN A 14 -0.35 29.96 -11.65
CA GLN A 14 -0.06 30.23 -13.06
C GLN A 14 0.21 28.91 -13.79
N PRO A 15 -0.47 28.63 -14.92
CA PRO A 15 -0.30 27.39 -15.65
C PRO A 15 1.11 27.31 -16.24
N ARG A 16 1.94 26.42 -15.70
CA ARG A 16 3.31 26.19 -16.19
C ARG A 16 3.40 25.44 -17.51
N PHE A 17 2.29 24.84 -17.97
CA PHE A 17 2.24 24.05 -19.19
C PHE A 17 1.29 24.68 -20.20
N ARG A 18 1.71 24.73 -21.47
CA ARG A 18 0.98 25.39 -22.58
C ARG A 18 -0.46 24.89 -22.77
N PHE A 19 -0.78 23.69 -22.29
CA PHE A 19 -2.13 23.08 -22.36
C PHE A 19 -2.71 22.72 -20.98
N GLY A 20 -2.26 23.39 -19.92
CA GLY A 20 -2.76 23.18 -18.55
C GLY A 20 -2.34 21.87 -17.89
N ALA A 21 -1.64 20.98 -18.61
CA ALA A 21 -1.12 19.72 -18.09
C ALA A 21 0.25 19.38 -18.72
N PRO A 22 1.12 18.66 -17.99
CA PRO A 22 2.35 18.12 -18.56
C PRO A 22 2.04 17.13 -19.68
N THR A 23 2.93 17.03 -20.67
CA THR A 23 2.80 16.01 -21.72
C THR A 23 3.28 14.64 -21.22
N LYS A 24 3.04 13.58 -22.01
CA LYS A 24 3.54 12.24 -21.69
C LYS A 24 5.07 12.23 -21.62
N GLU A 25 5.72 12.96 -22.52
CA GLU A 25 7.19 13.09 -22.59
C GLU A 25 7.74 13.75 -21.32
N TRP A 26 7.07 14.79 -20.83
CA TRP A 26 7.43 15.40 -19.55
C TRP A 26 7.32 14.40 -18.40
N TYR A 27 6.22 13.62 -18.34
CA TYR A 27 6.01 12.62 -17.29
C TYR A 27 7.11 11.55 -17.28
N TYR A 28 7.40 10.94 -18.44
CA TYR A 28 8.46 9.93 -18.53
C TYR A 28 9.84 10.52 -18.25
N GLY A 29 10.11 11.75 -18.71
CA GLY A 29 11.34 12.47 -18.39
C GLY A 29 11.50 12.75 -16.90
N PHE A 30 10.41 13.11 -16.22
CA PHE A 30 10.39 13.33 -14.78
C PHE A 30 10.68 12.03 -14.01
N ILE A 31 9.96 10.94 -14.29
CA ILE A 31 10.19 9.64 -13.62
C ILE A 31 11.61 9.14 -13.87
N LYS A 32 12.14 9.28 -15.08
CA LYS A 32 13.52 8.87 -15.41
C LYS A 32 14.55 9.67 -14.60
N ARG A 33 14.40 10.99 -14.53
CA ARG A 33 15.30 11.89 -13.77
C ARG A 33 15.34 11.55 -12.28
N TRP A 34 14.19 11.17 -11.72
CA TRP A 34 14.03 10.88 -10.30
C TRP A 34 14.01 9.38 -9.98
N SER A 35 14.46 8.52 -10.90
CA SER A 35 14.40 7.05 -10.77
C SER A 35 15.13 6.51 -9.53
N HIS A 36 16.08 7.26 -8.98
CA HIS A 36 16.76 6.93 -7.71
C HIS A 36 15.90 7.15 -6.46
N ARG A 37 14.79 7.89 -6.55
CA ARG A 37 13.84 8.16 -5.45
C ARG A 37 12.42 7.69 -5.74
N LEU A 38 12.01 7.70 -7.00
CA LEU A 38 10.66 7.43 -7.43
C LEU A 38 10.62 6.13 -8.23
N LYS A 39 9.68 5.27 -7.86
CA LYS A 39 9.38 4.02 -8.58
C LYS A 39 7.91 4.02 -8.96
N THR A 40 7.62 3.78 -10.24
CA THR A 40 6.25 3.54 -10.69
C THR A 40 5.84 2.15 -10.23
N MET A 41 4.85 2.09 -9.34
CA MET A 41 4.29 0.84 -8.85
C MET A 41 2.89 0.66 -9.43
N LYS A 42 2.56 -0.58 -9.78
CA LYS A 42 1.17 -0.92 -10.13
C LYS A 42 0.34 -0.78 -8.85
N SER A 43 -0.76 -0.03 -8.93
CA SER A 43 -1.73 0.00 -7.83
C SER A 43 -2.21 -1.42 -7.56
N ILE A 44 -1.99 -1.89 -6.35
CA ILE A 44 -2.52 -3.17 -5.88
C ILE A 44 -3.95 -2.90 -5.46
N ARG A 45 -4.89 -3.73 -5.92
CA ARG A 45 -6.26 -3.67 -5.40
C ARG A 45 -6.19 -4.00 -3.91
N LEU A 46 -6.37 -3.00 -3.06
CA LEU A 46 -6.68 -3.26 -1.67
C LEU A 46 -7.96 -4.09 -1.65
N GLU A 47 -7.96 -5.18 -0.90
CA GLU A 47 -9.19 -5.89 -0.59
C GLU A 47 -10.16 -4.89 0.04
N LYS A 48 -11.44 -4.93 -0.35
CA LYS A 48 -12.47 -3.95 0.07
C LYS A 48 -12.48 -3.75 1.59
N LEU A 49 -12.22 -4.82 2.34
CA LEU A 49 -12.13 -4.81 3.80
C LEU A 49 -10.99 -3.90 4.29
N ARG A 50 -9.82 -3.92 3.65
CA ARG A 50 -8.68 -3.07 4.00
C ARG A 50 -8.92 -1.59 3.67
N ALA A 51 -9.76 -1.30 2.67
CA ALA A 51 -10.05 0.06 2.25
C ALA A 51 -10.96 0.83 3.23
N GLY A 52 -11.75 0.11 4.04
CA GLY A 52 -12.64 0.68 5.06
C GLY A 52 -12.08 0.65 6.49
N VAL A 53 -10.82 0.24 6.67
CA VAL A 53 -10.21 0.18 8.01
C VAL A 53 -9.97 1.60 8.51
N THR A 54 -10.47 1.88 9.72
CA THR A 54 -10.23 3.15 10.42
C THR A 54 -9.06 3.03 11.41
N ASN A 55 -8.55 4.15 11.91
CA ASN A 55 -7.48 4.15 12.89
C ASN A 55 -7.90 3.44 14.19
N GLU A 56 -9.18 3.53 14.56
CA GLU A 56 -9.74 2.89 15.74
C GLU A 56 -9.63 1.37 15.61
N VAL A 57 -10.03 0.81 14.46
CA VAL A 57 -9.93 -0.63 14.18
C VAL A 57 -8.48 -1.12 14.24
N VAL A 58 -7.53 -0.32 13.71
CA VAL A 58 -6.09 -0.65 13.79
C VAL A 58 -5.62 -0.67 15.25
N ASN A 59 -5.96 0.36 16.02
CA ASN A 59 -5.56 0.47 17.42
C ASN A 59 -6.15 -0.65 18.27
N GLU A 60 -7.44 -0.95 18.10
CA GLU A 60 -8.11 -2.07 18.78
C GLU A 60 -7.44 -3.41 18.47
N TRP A 61 -7.06 -3.62 17.21
CA TRP A 61 -6.36 -4.84 16.81
C TRP A 61 -5.01 -5.00 17.53
N PHE A 62 -4.19 -3.95 17.58
CA PHE A 62 -2.90 -3.99 18.27
C PHE A 62 -3.04 -4.14 19.79
N LEU A 63 -4.03 -3.47 20.40
CA LEU A 63 -4.32 -3.62 21.83
C LEU A 63 -4.75 -5.06 22.16
N LYS A 64 -5.61 -5.65 21.32
CA LYS A 64 -6.04 -7.03 21.47
C LYS A 64 -4.85 -7.98 21.34
N LEU A 65 -4.03 -7.82 20.29
CA LEU A 65 -2.83 -8.64 20.09
C LEU A 65 -1.90 -8.57 21.32
N HIS A 66 -1.57 -7.37 21.78
CA HIS A 66 -0.71 -7.19 22.95
C HIS A 66 -1.30 -7.84 24.21
N SER A 67 -2.61 -7.69 24.44
CA SER A 67 -3.28 -8.32 25.59
C SER A 67 -3.21 -9.86 25.56
N VAL A 68 -3.38 -10.45 24.37
CA VAL A 68 -3.32 -11.91 24.18
C VAL A 68 -1.90 -12.41 24.40
N LEU A 69 -0.91 -11.75 23.78
CA LEU A 69 0.50 -12.12 23.96
C LEU A 69 0.94 -12.00 25.41
N LYS A 70 0.49 -10.95 26.12
CA LYS A 70 0.77 -10.79 27.55
C LYS A 70 0.11 -11.89 28.39
N LYS A 71 -1.17 -12.21 28.14
CA LYS A 71 -1.91 -13.27 28.84
C LYS A 71 -1.24 -14.64 28.67
N LEU A 72 -0.68 -14.91 27.50
CA LEU A 72 -0.02 -16.18 27.17
C LEU A 72 1.49 -16.19 27.48
N ASN A 73 2.05 -15.09 28.00
CA ASN A 73 3.48 -14.93 28.28
C ASN A 73 4.37 -15.16 27.03
N LEU A 74 3.93 -14.61 25.89
CA LEU A 74 4.53 -14.77 24.56
C LEU A 74 5.21 -13.50 24.01
N LEU A 75 5.16 -12.37 24.72
CA LEU A 75 5.72 -11.09 24.23
C LEU A 75 7.18 -11.21 23.77
N ASP A 76 8.00 -11.95 24.52
CA ASP A 76 9.42 -12.16 24.23
C ASP A 76 9.72 -13.58 23.70
N LYS A 77 8.70 -14.31 23.24
CA LYS A 77 8.84 -15.70 22.77
C LYS A 77 8.21 -15.93 21.39
N PRO A 78 8.64 -15.18 20.36
CA PRO A 78 8.07 -15.30 19.02
C PRO A 78 8.24 -16.70 18.42
N SER A 79 9.30 -17.43 18.80
CA SER A 79 9.54 -18.83 18.41
C SER A 79 8.42 -19.79 18.78
N ASN A 80 7.56 -19.40 19.73
CA ASN A 80 6.46 -20.21 20.24
C ASN A 80 5.11 -19.83 19.60
N ILE A 81 5.10 -18.93 18.61
CA ILE A 81 3.90 -18.53 17.87
C ILE A 81 3.94 -19.22 16.51
N PHE A 82 3.01 -20.14 16.30
CA PHE A 82 2.86 -20.85 15.03
C PHE A 82 1.74 -20.19 14.22
N ASN A 83 2.06 -19.76 12.99
CA ASN A 83 1.04 -19.33 12.05
C ASN A 83 0.39 -20.56 11.42
N VAL A 84 -0.93 -20.69 11.58
CA VAL A 84 -1.73 -21.74 10.94
C VAL A 84 -2.80 -21.02 10.13
N ASP A 85 -2.61 -20.97 8.82
CA ASP A 85 -3.62 -20.47 7.88
C ASP A 85 -3.97 -21.57 6.88
N GLU A 86 -5.27 -21.76 6.63
CA GLU A 86 -5.81 -22.85 5.80
C GLU A 86 -5.57 -22.63 4.30
N SER A 87 -5.00 -21.49 3.90
CA SER A 87 -4.70 -21.14 2.51
C SER A 87 -3.51 -21.91 1.89
N GLY A 88 -2.88 -22.82 2.64
CA GLY A 88 -1.65 -23.53 2.26
C GLY A 88 -1.82 -24.89 1.57
N VAL A 89 -3.04 -25.40 1.36
CA VAL A 89 -3.25 -26.70 0.70
C VAL A 89 -3.74 -26.49 -0.74
N GLY A 90 -2.83 -26.06 -1.61
CA GLY A 90 -3.07 -26.07 -3.04
C GLY A 90 -3.03 -27.51 -3.56
N GLY A 91 -4.19 -28.10 -3.87
CA GLY A 91 -4.30 -29.40 -4.55
C GLY A 91 -3.82 -29.40 -6.01
N ASP A 92 -2.98 -28.44 -6.39
CA ASP A 92 -2.49 -28.25 -7.76
C ASP A 92 -0.95 -28.28 -7.76
N PRO A 93 -0.33 -29.39 -8.22
CA PRO A 93 1.13 -29.61 -8.14
C PRO A 93 1.97 -28.62 -8.97
N GLY A 94 1.35 -27.69 -9.70
CA GLY A 94 2.04 -26.68 -10.53
C GLY A 94 2.40 -25.36 -9.84
N ARG A 95 1.89 -25.05 -8.63
CA ARG A 95 2.19 -23.78 -7.96
C ARG A 95 3.40 -23.91 -7.05
N LYS A 96 4.56 -23.42 -7.52
CA LYS A 96 5.70 -23.15 -6.63
C LYS A 96 5.34 -22.03 -5.67
N VAL A 97 5.15 -22.39 -4.40
CA VAL A 97 5.18 -21.44 -3.28
C VAL A 97 6.64 -20.99 -3.17
N VAL A 98 6.90 -19.72 -3.45
CA VAL A 98 8.22 -19.10 -3.20
C VAL A 98 8.23 -18.73 -1.72
N LEU A 99 9.08 -19.40 -0.95
CA LEU A 99 9.39 -19.06 0.45
C LEU A 99 10.16 -17.73 0.52
#